data_AF-A0A7J8WT49-F1
#
_entry.id   AF-A0A7J8WT49-F1
#
_cell.length_a   1.000
_cell.length_b   1.000
_cell.length_c   1.000
_cell.angle_alpha   90.00
_cell.angle_beta   90.00
_cell.angle_gamma   90.00
#
_symmetry.space_group_name_H-M   'P 1'
#
loop_
_entity.id
_entity.type
_entity.pdbx_description
1 polymer ?
#
loop_
_entity_poly.entity_id
_entity_poly.type
_entity_poly.pdbx_seq_one_letter_code
_entity_poly.pdbx_strand_id
1 'polypeptide(L)' 'MGTQHALDPLTTIKARVNNTGKVSALIQHEWCLKSLFTIFGKVDTKSIDKRP' A
#
# COMPACT_ATOMS: atom_id res chain seq x y z
N MET A 1 -8.82 4.52 -8.64
CA MET A 1 -9.66 4.33 -7.43
C MET A 1 -8.74 3.98 -6.27
N GLY A 2 -8.94 4.56 -5.08
CA GLY A 2 -8.10 4.27 -3.93
C GLY A 2 -8.85 4.47 -2.63
N THR A 3 -8.43 3.74 -1.60
CA THR A 3 -8.98 3.81 -0.24
C THR A 3 -7.85 4.07 0.74
N GLN A 4 -8.16 4.80 1.79
CA GLN A 4 -7.28 5.01 2.95
C GLN A 4 -8.11 4.74 4.19
N HIS A 5 -7.55 3.99 5.13
CA HIS A 5 -8.16 3.70 6.40
C HIS A 5 -7.13 3.73 7.52
N ALA A 6 -7.48 4.39 8.64
CA ALA A 6 -6.75 4.27 9.88
C ALA A 6 -7.16 2.95 10.53
N LEU A 7 -6.21 2.03 10.68
CA LEU A 7 -6.43 0.77 11.40
C LEU A 7 -6.49 1.03 12.91
N ASP A 8 -5.64 1.95 13.37
CA ASP A 8 -5.59 2.49 14.72
C ASP A 8 -4.98 3.92 14.67
N PRO A 9 -4.93 4.69 15.77
CA PRO A 9 -4.41 6.06 15.77
C PRO A 9 -2.95 6.19 15.28
N LEU A 10 -2.18 5.11 15.33
CA LEU A 10 -0.76 5.05 14.96
C LEU A 10 -0.51 4.30 13.65
N THR A 11 -1.50 3.57 13.12
CA THR A 11 -1.39 2.80 11.87
C THR A 11 -2.37 3.25 10.81
N THR A 12 -1.82 3.67 9.67
CA THR A 12 -2.60 4.02 8.48
C THR A 12 -2.29 3.07 7.33
N ILE A 13 -3.35 2.59 6.69
CA ILE A 13 -3.26 1.75 5.50
C ILE A 13 -3.85 2.51 4.31
N LYS A 14 -3.17 2.48 3.16
CA LYS A 14 -3.62 3.09 1.91
C LYS A 14 -3.48 2.07 0.79
N ALA A 15 -4.55 1.86 0.04
CA ALA A 15 -4.55 1.03 -1.16
C ALA A 15 -5.02 1.86 -2.34
N ARG A 16 -4.35 1.71 -3.49
CA ARG A 16 -4.69 2.44 -4.71
C ARG A 16 -4.54 1.54 -5.92
N VAL A 17 -5.55 1.60 -6.79
CA VAL A 17 -5.58 0.95 -8.10
C VAL A 17 -5.73 2.03 -9.16
N ASN A 18 -4.93 1.97 -10.21
CA ASN A 18 -5.05 2.88 -11.34
C ASN A 18 -5.62 2.15 -12.57
N ASN A 19 -6.08 2.93 -13.55
CA ASN A 19 -6.62 2.44 -14.83
C ASN A 19 -5.57 1.72 -15.71
N THR A 20 -4.29 1.78 -15.35
CA THR A 20 -3.21 1.10 -16.06
C THR A 20 -2.91 -0.29 -15.50
N GLY A 21 -3.73 -0.79 -14.57
CA GLY A 21 -3.55 -2.12 -13.97
C GLY A 21 -2.40 -2.17 -12.96
N LYS A 22 -2.10 -1.06 -12.30
CA LYS A 22 -1.13 -1.04 -11.19
C LYS A 22 -1.88 -0.95 -9.88
N VAL A 23 -1.51 -1.83 -8.97
CA VAL A 23 -1.99 -1.86 -7.59
C VAL A 23 -0.84 -1.41 -6.70
N SER A 24 -1.13 -0.52 -5.75
CA SER A 24 -0.17 -0.09 -4.75
C SER A 24 -0.80 -0.14 -3.37
N ALA A 25 -0.04 -0.62 -2.39
CA ALA A 25 -0.40 -0.64 -0.99
C ALA A 25 0.68 0.09 -0.18
N LEU A 26 0.25 0.81 0.86
CA LEU A 26 1.08 1.52 1.81
C LEU A 26 0.56 1.21 3.21
N ILE A 27 1.45 0.84 4.10
CA ILE A 27 1.20 0.74 5.54
C ILE A 27 2.20 1.65 6.21
N GLN A 28 1.71 2.59 7.00
CA GLN A 28 2.52 3.49 7.79
C GLN A 28 2.14 3.28 9.25
N HIS A 29 3.11 2.92 10.08
CA HIS A 29 2.94 2.60 11.48
C HIS A 29 3.92 3.41 12.33
N GLU A 30 3.44 4.12 13.33
CA GLU A 30 4.29 4.80 14.31
C GLU A 30 4.68 3.82 15.44
N TRP A 31 5.95 3.43 15.46
CA TRP A 31 6.48 2.44 16.41
C TRP A 31 6.75 3.05 17.79
N CYS A 32 7.16 4.31 17.82
CA CYS A 32 7.39 5.09 19.03
C CYS A 32 7.41 6.58 18.68
N LEU A 33 7.40 7.45 19.68
CA LEU A 33 7.42 8.90 19.46
C LEU A 33 8.56 9.29 18.50
N LYS A 34 8.21 9.86 17.33
CA LYS A 34 9.13 10.23 16.23
C LYS A 34 9.77 9.07 15.45
N SER A 35 9.32 7.83 15.62
CA SER A 35 9.76 6.68 14.84
C SER A 35 8.62 6.14 13.97
N LEU A 36 8.71 6.40 12.68
CA LEU A 36 7.75 5.95 11.68
C LEU A 36 8.32 4.80 10.86
N PHE A 37 7.59 3.70 10.85
CA PHE A 37 7.86 2.55 9.99
C PHE A 37 6.89 2.57 8.81
N THR A 38 7.41 2.47 7.58
CA THR A 38 6.59 2.48 6.38
C THR A 38 6.92 1.27 5.51
N ILE A 39 5.91 0.44 5.23
CA ILE A 39 5.97 -0.62 4.25
C ILE A 39 5.16 -0.18 3.03
N PHE A 40 5.73 -0.29 1.84
CA PHE A 40 5.00 -0.06 0.60
C PHE A 40 5.27 -1.17 -0.40
N GLY A 41 4.24 -1.51 -1.18
CA GLY A 41 4.32 -2.50 -2.23
C GLY A 41 3.61 -1.98 -3.48
N LYS A 42 4.19 -2.23 -4.65
CA LYS A 42 3.58 -1.93 -5.95
C LYS A 42 3.60 -3.19 -6.79
N VAL A 43 2.46 -3.52 -7.36
CA VAL A 43 2.26 -4.68 -8.23
C VAL A 43 1.69 -4.18 -9.55
N ASP A 44 2.38 -4.49 -10.64
CA ASP A 44 1.88 -4.28 -12.00
C ASP A 44 1.10 -5.53 -12.41
N THR A 45 -0.23 -5.49 -12.33
CA THR A 45 -1.09 -6.64 -12.72
C THR A 45 -1.01 -6.97 -14.21
N LYS A 46 -0.56 -6.02 -15.05
CA LYS A 46 -0.22 -6.28 -16.46
C LYS A 46 1.03 -7.14 -16.66
N SER A 47 1.90 -7.20 -15.66
CA SER A 47 3.14 -7.97 -15.68
C SER A 47 3.02 -9.31 -14.96
N ILE A 48 1.83 -9.63 -14.42
CA ILE A 48 1.55 -10.92 -13.77
C ILE A 48 1.24 -12.04 -14.79
N ASP A 49 1.23 -11.69 -16.08
CA ASP A 49 1.35 -12.65 -17.16
C ASP A 49 2.82 -12.98 -17.36
N LYS A 50 3.25 -14.15 -16.84
CA LYS A 50 4.26 -15.04 -17.44
C LYS A 50 4.59 -16.18 -16.47
N ARG A 51 3.97 -17.34 -16.69
CA ARG A 51 4.62 -18.58 -17.21
C ARG A 51 3.61 -19.76 -17.24
N PRO A 52 3.83 -20.75 -18.14
CA PRO A 52 2.89 -21.83 -18.48
C PRO A 52 2.61 -22.81 -17.34
#